data_AF-A0A957MIH8-F1
#
_entry.id   AF-A0A957MIH8-F1
#
_cell.length_a   1.000
_cell.length_b   1.000
_cell.length_c   1.000
_cell.angle_alpha   90.00
_cell.angle_beta   90.00
_cell.angle_gamma   90.00
#
_symmetry.space_group_name_H-M   'P 1'
#
loop_
_entity.id
_entity.type
_entity.pdbx_description
1 polymer ?
#
loop_
_entity_poly.entity_id
_entity_poly.type
_entity_poly.pdbx_seq_one_letter_code
_entity_poly.pdbx_strand_id
1 'polypeptide(L)'
;MARRRSRNRVQVRVQENVTAALTELQISLRGPGVARALQTGADMIAKAARPEAPEDTGQLRAGVFTASIVRNEYRPLVRPGRGQRLNSPLKFPPRPNQALVWSSVFYTRFIEGGRKSRSQDNRRGKRSTRRGMGAIRKRPFFQRAKRRMRQPALAEIQRQLVKLVEDAWQR
;
A
#
# COMPACT_ATOMS: atom_id res chain seq x y z
N MET A 1 15.57 -2.99 -21.33
CA MET A 1 15.12 -3.93 -20.27
C MET A 1 14.19 -3.24 -19.28
N ALA A 2 12.89 -3.54 -19.31
CA ALA A 2 11.94 -3.01 -18.35
C ALA A 2 12.23 -3.60 -16.96
N ARG A 3 12.65 -2.77 -15.98
CA ARG A 3 12.76 -3.20 -14.58
C ARG A 3 11.43 -3.83 -14.16
N ARG A 4 11.39 -5.15 -13.98
CA ARG A 4 10.26 -5.88 -13.37
C ARG A 4 9.93 -5.16 -12.08
N ARG A 5 8.75 -4.52 -12.02
CA ARG A 5 8.26 -3.89 -10.79
C ARG A 5 8.03 -5.03 -9.80
N SER A 6 8.91 -5.22 -8.83
CA SER A 6 8.67 -6.24 -7.80
C SER A 6 7.46 -5.78 -6.99
N ARG A 7 6.31 -6.41 -7.27
CA ARG A 7 5.16 -6.29 -6.38
C ARG A 7 5.52 -7.11 -5.16
N ASN A 8 5.93 -6.43 -4.10
CA ASN A 8 6.25 -7.05 -2.83
C ASN A 8 4.94 -7.55 -2.20
N ARG A 9 4.58 -8.79 -2.56
CA ARG A 9 3.39 -9.50 -2.12
C ARG A 9 3.77 -10.35 -0.92
N VAL A 10 3.01 -10.22 0.15
CA VAL A 10 3.01 -11.24 1.20
C VAL A 10 1.96 -12.27 0.79
N GLN A 11 2.38 -13.51 0.60
CA GLN A 11 1.49 -14.62 0.26
C GLN A 11 1.40 -15.52 1.48
N VAL A 12 0.20 -15.61 2.04
CA VAL A 12 -0.14 -16.66 2.99
C VAL A 12 -0.65 -17.84 2.17
N ARG A 13 -0.08 -19.02 2.38
CA ARG A 13 -0.57 -20.28 1.79
C ARG A 13 -1.28 -21.04 2.89
N VAL A 14 -2.42 -21.63 2.56
CA VAL A 14 -3.21 -22.47 3.45
C VAL A 14 -3.09 -23.91 2.93
N GLN A 15 -2.93 -24.87 3.84
CA GLN A 15 -2.88 -26.30 3.49
C GLN A 15 -4.28 -26.80 3.10
N GLU A 16 -4.36 -27.77 2.19
CA GLU A 16 -5.64 -28.27 1.65
C GLU A 16 -6.55 -28.85 2.75
N ASN A 17 -6.00 -29.60 3.69
CA ASN A 17 -6.75 -30.20 4.82
C ASN A 17 -7.45 -29.16 5.70
N VAL A 18 -6.85 -27.97 5.83
CA VAL A 18 -7.43 -26.85 6.58
C VAL A 18 -8.62 -26.25 5.83
N THR A 19 -8.68 -26.36 4.50
CA THR A 19 -9.76 -25.80 3.69
C THR A 19 -11.06 -26.59 3.88
N ALA A 20 -10.97 -27.92 4.04
CA ALA A 20 -12.12 -28.77 4.36
C ALA A 20 -12.70 -28.42 5.74
N ALA A 21 -11.85 -28.39 6.77
CA ALA A 21 -12.27 -28.03 8.14
C ALA A 21 -12.86 -26.61 8.24
N LEU A 22 -12.31 -25.63 7.50
CA LEU A 22 -12.90 -24.29 7.45
C LEU A 22 -14.26 -24.26 6.76
N THR A 23 -14.49 -25.15 5.79
CA THR A 23 -15.78 -25.26 5.09
C THR A 23 -16.87 -25.80 6.01
N GLU A 24 -16.54 -26.78 6.85
CA GLU A 24 -17.43 -27.30 7.90
C GLU A 24 -17.86 -26.19 8.88
N LEU A 25 -16.92 -25.31 9.23
CA LEU A 25 -17.18 -24.12 10.07
C LEU A 25 -17.83 -22.95 9.31
N GLN A 26 -18.26 -23.15 8.05
CA GLN A 26 -18.82 -22.13 7.16
C GLN A 26 -17.91 -20.90 6.94
N ILE A 27 -16.61 -21.05 7.15
CA ILE A 27 -15.60 -20.01 6.95
C ILE A 27 -15.03 -20.12 5.53
N SER A 28 -15.34 -19.13 4.69
CA SER A 28 -14.73 -19.04 3.37
C SER A 28 -13.39 -18.28 3.40
N LEU A 29 -12.35 -18.87 2.80
CA LEU A 29 -11.04 -18.21 2.56
C LEU A 29 -11.15 -16.94 1.67
N ARG A 30 -12.26 -16.80 0.95
CA ARG A 30 -12.59 -15.63 0.11
C ARG A 30 -13.70 -14.79 0.74
N GLY A 31 -14.09 -15.10 1.97
CA GLY A 31 -15.18 -14.47 2.69
C GLY A 31 -14.81 -13.08 3.25
N PRO A 32 -15.84 -12.31 3.65
CA PRO A 32 -15.66 -10.96 4.19
C PRO A 32 -14.86 -10.94 5.50
N GLY A 33 -14.96 -12.00 6.33
CA GLY A 33 -14.20 -12.08 7.58
C GLY A 33 -12.68 -12.16 7.36
N VAL A 34 -12.23 -13.02 6.44
CA VAL A 34 -10.82 -13.09 6.02
C VAL A 34 -10.37 -11.76 5.40
N ALA A 35 -11.21 -11.15 4.55
CA ALA A 35 -10.90 -9.86 3.97
C ALA A 35 -10.71 -8.75 5.03
N ARG A 36 -11.51 -8.75 6.11
CA ARG A 36 -11.35 -7.83 7.25
C ARG A 36 -10.05 -8.08 8.01
N ALA A 37 -9.68 -9.34 8.27
CA ALA A 37 -8.41 -9.67 8.92
C ALA A 37 -7.21 -9.14 8.11
N LEU A 38 -7.21 -9.39 6.78
CA LEU A 38 -6.18 -8.88 5.88
C LEU A 38 -6.17 -7.34 5.83
N GLN A 39 -7.34 -6.71 5.87
CA GLN A 39 -7.50 -5.26 5.89
C GLN A 39 -6.81 -4.66 7.12
N THR A 40 -6.96 -5.25 8.32
CA THR A 40 -6.29 -4.79 9.54
C THR A 40 -4.77 -4.76 9.38
N GLY A 41 -4.17 -5.82 8.83
CA GLY A 41 -2.73 -5.85 8.57
C GLY A 41 -2.29 -4.79 7.54
N ALA A 42 -3.10 -4.55 6.51
CA ALA A 42 -2.88 -3.48 5.55
C ALA A 42 -2.93 -2.09 6.24
N ASP A 43 -3.87 -1.87 7.15
CA ASP A 43 -4.03 -0.61 7.87
C ASP A 43 -2.85 -0.33 8.80
N MET A 44 -2.30 -1.33 9.47
CA MET A 44 -1.09 -1.19 10.29
C MET A 44 0.09 -0.67 9.46
N ILE A 45 0.28 -1.21 8.26
CA ILE A 45 1.33 -0.77 7.34
C ILE A 45 1.06 0.66 6.86
N ALA A 46 -0.19 0.98 6.50
CA ALA A 46 -0.57 2.33 6.09
C ALA A 46 -0.34 3.36 7.21
N LYS A 47 -0.75 3.03 8.44
CA LYS A 47 -0.57 3.87 9.63
C LYS A 47 0.90 4.15 9.92
N ALA A 48 1.80 3.18 9.70
CA ALA A 48 3.23 3.39 9.82
C ALA A 48 3.84 4.17 8.65
N ALA A 49 3.30 4.02 7.43
CA ALA A 49 3.82 4.70 6.24
C ALA A 49 3.44 6.18 6.17
N ARG A 50 2.24 6.54 6.64
CA ARG A 50 1.72 7.92 6.65
C ARG A 50 2.66 8.93 7.35
N PRO A 51 3.14 8.72 8.59
CA PRO A 51 4.02 9.68 9.25
C PRO A 51 5.41 9.77 8.60
N GLU A 52 5.91 8.67 8.04
CA GLU A 52 7.19 8.65 7.32
C GLU A 52 7.14 9.34 5.95
N ALA A 53 5.94 9.56 5.40
CA ALA A 53 5.78 10.25 4.13
C ALA A 53 6.16 11.75 4.28
N PRO A 54 6.93 12.32 3.33
CA PRO A 54 7.40 13.70 3.42
C PRO A 54 6.28 14.74 3.60
N GLU A 55 6.55 15.74 4.44
CA GLU A 55 5.57 16.76 4.89
C GLU A 55 5.24 17.83 3.87
N ASP A 56 6.18 18.20 2.99
CA ASP A 56 6.05 19.32 2.03
C ASP A 56 4.84 19.22 1.08
N THR A 57 4.12 18.11 1.12
CA THR A 57 2.85 17.91 0.43
C THR A 57 1.96 17.04 1.30
N GLY A 58 1.21 17.56 2.29
CA GLY A 58 0.31 16.76 3.16
C GLY A 58 -0.60 15.74 2.41
N GLN A 59 -0.80 15.97 1.10
CA GLN A 59 -1.34 15.06 0.10
C GLN A 59 -0.60 13.69 -0.04
N LEU A 60 0.71 13.57 0.19
CA LEU A 60 1.43 12.29 0.20
C LEU A 60 0.99 11.39 1.35
N ARG A 61 0.79 11.97 2.54
CA ARG A 61 0.24 11.27 3.71
C ARG A 61 -1.18 10.79 3.40
N ALA A 62 -2.02 11.70 2.92
CA ALA A 62 -3.41 11.41 2.56
C ALA A 62 -3.54 10.45 1.35
N GLY A 63 -2.51 10.34 0.51
CA GLY A 63 -2.51 9.48 -0.66
C GLY A 63 -2.13 8.03 -0.39
N VAL A 64 -1.73 7.70 0.84
CA VAL A 64 -1.55 6.33 1.32
C VAL A 64 -2.87 5.81 1.89
N PHE A 65 -3.48 4.87 1.17
CA PHE A 65 -4.76 4.27 1.53
C PHE A 65 -4.71 2.74 1.45
N THR A 66 -5.71 2.12 2.05
CA THR A 66 -5.92 0.67 2.03
C THR A 66 -7.19 0.31 1.27
N ALA A 67 -7.19 -0.86 0.64
CA ALA A 67 -8.35 -1.36 -0.08
C ALA A 67 -8.42 -2.90 -0.01
N SER A 68 -9.61 -3.42 0.24
CA SER A 68 -10.02 -4.82 0.13
C SER A 68 -11.42 -4.88 -0.49
N ILE A 69 -12.00 -6.08 -0.60
CA ILE A 69 -13.40 -6.22 -1.05
C ILE A 69 -14.42 -5.65 -0.06
N VAL A 70 -14.06 -5.49 1.22
CA VAL A 70 -14.97 -5.00 2.27
C VAL A 70 -14.84 -3.50 2.53
N ARG A 71 -13.70 -2.89 2.17
CA ARG A 71 -13.44 -1.47 2.44
C ARG A 71 -12.47 -0.88 1.44
N ASN A 72 -12.73 0.32 0.96
CA ASN A 72 -11.83 1.10 0.13
C ASN A 72 -11.67 2.52 0.68
N GLU A 73 -10.48 2.86 1.17
CA GLU A 73 -10.18 4.17 1.76
C GLU A 73 -9.72 5.21 0.74
N TYR A 74 -9.85 4.94 -0.57
CA TYR A 74 -9.47 5.90 -1.59
C TYR A 74 -10.21 7.23 -1.40
N ARG A 75 -9.43 8.31 -1.28
CA ARG A 75 -9.94 9.69 -1.29
C ARG A 75 -9.26 10.46 -2.42
N PRO A 76 -10.03 11.14 -3.28
CA PRO A 76 -9.44 11.99 -4.32
C PRO A 76 -8.68 13.14 -3.67
N LEU A 77 -7.43 13.33 -4.09
CA LEU A 77 -6.59 14.45 -3.69
C LEU A 77 -6.60 15.47 -4.81
N VAL A 78 -6.91 16.71 -4.49
CA VAL A 78 -6.98 17.81 -5.45
C VAL A 78 -5.91 18.85 -5.14
N ARG A 79 -5.34 19.45 -6.19
CA ARG A 79 -4.43 20.57 -6.06
C ARG A 79 -5.22 21.83 -5.67
N PRO A 80 -4.84 22.54 -4.58
CA PRO A 80 -5.46 23.81 -4.22
C PRO A 80 -5.40 24.80 -5.41
N GLY A 81 -6.50 25.52 -5.64
CA GLY A 81 -6.60 26.58 -6.65
C GLY A 81 -6.78 26.11 -8.11
N ARG A 82 -6.57 24.83 -8.45
CA ARG A 82 -6.78 24.32 -9.83
C ARG A 82 -7.77 23.16 -9.94
N GLY A 83 -8.21 22.57 -8.84
CA GLY A 83 -9.15 21.43 -8.83
C GLY A 83 -8.61 20.12 -9.45
N GLN A 84 -7.39 20.13 -10.01
CA GLN A 84 -6.80 18.98 -10.69
C GLN A 84 -6.49 17.85 -9.70
N ARG A 85 -6.89 16.63 -10.05
CA ARG A 85 -6.67 15.43 -9.24
C ARG A 85 -5.21 14.99 -9.28
N LEU A 86 -4.62 14.73 -8.12
CA LEU A 86 -3.21 14.39 -7.92
C LEU A 86 -2.95 12.89 -7.74
N ASN A 87 -4.02 12.14 -7.52
CA ASN A 87 -3.98 10.70 -7.35
C ASN A 87 -5.06 10.01 -8.19
N SER A 88 -4.86 8.72 -8.44
CA SER A 88 -5.84 7.90 -9.17
C SER A 88 -6.29 6.74 -8.29
N PRO A 89 -7.55 6.31 -8.42
CA PRO A 89 -8.01 5.09 -7.77
C PRO A 89 -7.26 3.88 -8.35
N LEU A 90 -7.42 2.73 -7.70
CA LEU A 90 -6.94 1.47 -8.25
C LEU A 90 -7.65 1.20 -9.58
N LYS A 91 -6.88 0.86 -10.63
CA LYS A 91 -7.45 0.48 -11.94
C LYS A 91 -8.32 -0.78 -11.83
N PHE A 92 -7.93 -1.70 -10.93
CA PHE A 92 -8.65 -2.94 -10.69
C PHE A 92 -8.90 -3.08 -9.19
N PRO A 93 -10.11 -3.49 -8.78
CA PRO A 93 -10.41 -3.72 -7.37
C PRO A 93 -9.55 -4.87 -6.80
N PRO A 94 -9.31 -4.87 -5.48
CA PRO A 94 -8.69 -6.00 -4.79
C PRO A 94 -9.49 -7.29 -5.01
N ARG A 95 -8.80 -8.43 -5.09
CA ARG A 95 -9.45 -9.75 -5.10
C ARG A 95 -9.99 -10.09 -3.70
N PRO A 96 -10.94 -11.03 -3.56
CA PRO A 96 -11.53 -11.39 -2.26
C PRO A 96 -10.54 -11.77 -1.15
N ASN A 97 -9.43 -12.39 -1.52
CA ASN A 97 -8.36 -12.80 -0.59
C ASN A 97 -7.19 -11.81 -0.54
N GLN A 98 -7.45 -10.53 -0.84
CA GLN A 98 -6.43 -9.49 -0.90
C GLN A 98 -6.86 -8.24 -0.16
N ALA A 99 -5.96 -7.75 0.67
CA ALA A 99 -5.93 -6.36 1.09
C ALA A 99 -4.67 -5.70 0.50
N LEU A 100 -4.85 -4.50 -0.04
CA LEU A 100 -3.82 -3.71 -0.67
C LEU A 100 -3.54 -2.48 0.17
N VAL A 101 -2.26 -2.15 0.33
CA VAL A 101 -1.82 -0.83 0.77
C VAL A 101 -1.23 -0.13 -0.44
N TRP A 102 -1.69 1.06 -0.74
CA TRP A 102 -1.34 1.77 -1.95
C TRP A 102 -1.01 3.23 -1.68
N SER A 103 0.10 3.71 -2.27
CA SER A 103 0.41 5.13 -2.34
C SER A 103 0.06 5.62 -3.74
N SER A 104 -1.04 6.38 -3.82
CA SER A 104 -1.67 6.78 -5.10
C SER A 104 -1.18 8.08 -5.70
N VAL A 105 -0.29 8.79 -5.01
CA VAL A 105 0.22 10.07 -5.49
C VAL A 105 1.22 9.82 -6.62
N PHE A 106 1.04 10.54 -7.74
CA PHE A 106 1.85 10.38 -8.96
C PHE A 106 3.37 10.55 -8.71
N TYR A 107 3.74 11.32 -7.68
CA TYR A 107 5.12 11.62 -7.32
C TYR A 107 5.77 10.63 -6.35
N THR A 108 5.05 9.66 -5.79
CA THR A 108 5.63 8.66 -4.86
C THR A 108 6.81 7.94 -5.49
N ARG A 109 6.71 7.55 -6.77
CA ARG A 109 7.82 6.92 -7.50
C ARG A 109 9.03 7.83 -7.66
N PHE A 110 8.83 9.14 -7.79
CA PHE A 110 9.91 10.12 -7.92
C PHE A 110 10.57 10.42 -6.56
N ILE A 111 9.81 10.37 -5.46
CA ILE A 111 10.30 10.57 -4.10
C ILE A 111 11.02 9.33 -3.56
N GLU A 112 10.44 8.14 -3.74
CA GLU A 112 11.08 6.88 -3.37
C GLU A 112 12.27 6.56 -4.29
N GLY A 113 12.17 6.90 -5.57
CA GLY A 113 13.16 6.57 -6.59
C GLY A 113 14.25 7.62 -6.80
N GLY A 114 14.01 8.88 -6.42
CA GLY A 114 14.86 10.04 -6.68
C GLY A 114 14.86 10.44 -8.17
N ARG A 115 14.17 11.51 -8.56
CA ARG A 115 14.36 12.15 -9.88
C ARG A 115 14.33 13.67 -9.77
N LYS A 116 15.37 14.34 -10.29
CA LYS A 116 15.40 15.81 -10.41
C LYS A 116 14.42 16.29 -11.48
N SER A 117 13.74 17.41 -11.21
CA SER A 117 12.95 18.13 -12.21
C SER A 117 13.86 19.01 -13.07
N ARG A 118 13.64 18.99 -14.40
CA ARG A 118 14.35 19.80 -15.41
C ARG A 118 14.31 21.31 -15.17
N SER A 119 13.33 21.80 -14.41
CA SER A 119 13.03 23.23 -14.29
C SER A 119 14.07 24.03 -13.50
N GLN A 120 14.84 23.40 -12.61
CA GLN A 120 15.79 24.11 -11.74
C GLN A 120 17.17 24.34 -12.40
N ASP A 121 17.51 23.59 -13.46
CA ASP A 121 18.77 23.75 -14.20
C ASP A 121 18.77 25.01 -15.09
N ASN A 122 17.60 25.42 -15.61
CA ASN A 122 17.51 26.59 -16.49
C ASN A 122 17.76 27.93 -15.78
N ARG A 123 17.61 28.03 -14.44
CA ARG A 123 17.90 29.26 -13.68
C ARG A 123 19.39 29.47 -13.40
N ARG A 124 20.25 28.48 -13.62
CA ARG A 124 21.69 28.54 -13.30
C ARG A 124 22.61 28.51 -14.53
N GLY A 125 22.08 28.72 -15.73
CA GLY A 125 22.88 28.84 -16.97
C GLY A 125 23.69 27.60 -17.35
N LYS A 126 23.52 26.46 -16.65
CA LYS A 126 24.27 25.23 -16.95
C LYS A 126 23.56 24.49 -18.08
N ARG A 127 24.20 24.47 -19.26
CA ARG A 127 23.81 23.63 -20.40
C ARG A 127 23.49 22.23 -19.90
N SER A 128 22.25 21.80 -20.13
CA SER A 128 21.73 20.48 -19.80
C SER A 128 22.53 19.40 -20.54
N THR A 129 23.64 18.95 -19.96
CA THR A 129 24.25 17.70 -20.38
C THR A 129 23.35 16.58 -19.86
N ARG A 130 22.91 15.68 -20.74
CA ARG A 130 22.04 14.53 -20.42
C ARG A 130 22.54 13.65 -19.26
N ARG A 131 23.78 13.87 -18.80
CA ARG A 131 24.47 13.15 -17.70
C ARG A 131 24.38 13.83 -16.33
N GLY A 132 23.80 15.04 -16.24
CA GLY A 132 23.82 15.88 -15.03
C GLY A 132 22.51 16.00 -14.25
N MET A 133 21.57 15.05 -14.33
CA MET A 133 20.40 15.04 -13.44
C MET A 133 20.85 14.73 -12.00
N GLY A 134 21.27 15.75 -11.25
CA GLY A 134 21.66 15.60 -9.83
C GLY A 134 20.60 14.81 -9.03
N ALA A 135 21.03 13.77 -8.33
CA ALA A 135 20.14 12.84 -7.66
C ALA A 135 19.40 13.52 -6.50
N ILE A 136 18.06 13.46 -6.49
CA ILE A 136 17.32 13.62 -5.23
C ILE A 136 17.64 12.39 -4.37
N ARG A 137 18.04 12.58 -3.11
CA ARG A 137 18.29 11.47 -2.18
C ARG A 137 17.02 10.62 -2.06
N LYS A 138 17.12 9.32 -2.32
CA LYS A 138 16.00 8.39 -2.18
C LYS A 138 15.44 8.46 -0.76
N ARG A 139 14.14 8.65 -0.61
CA ARG A 139 13.43 8.62 0.69
C ARG A 139 12.40 7.49 0.67
N PRO A 140 12.82 6.22 0.88
CA PRO A 140 11.92 5.07 0.78
C PRO A 140 11.05 4.94 2.04
N PHE A 141 10.05 5.79 2.20
CA PHE A 141 9.15 5.78 3.38
C PHE A 141 8.19 4.58 3.35
N PHE A 142 7.60 4.29 2.20
CA PHE A 142 6.59 3.23 2.10
C PHE A 142 7.24 1.85 2.23
N GLN A 143 8.40 1.65 1.59
CA GLN A 143 9.14 0.39 1.71
C GLN A 143 9.70 0.16 3.12
N ARG A 144 10.13 1.22 3.82
CA ARG A 144 10.61 1.13 5.21
C ARG A 144 9.49 0.76 6.17
N ALA A 145 8.39 1.51 6.15
CA ALA A 145 7.21 1.21 6.96
C ALA A 145 6.72 -0.23 6.73
N LYS A 146 6.63 -0.67 5.48
CA LYS A 146 6.24 -2.05 5.15
C LYS A 146 7.20 -3.09 5.69
N ARG A 147 8.52 -2.88 5.61
CA ARG A 147 9.50 -3.84 6.15
C ARG A 147 9.39 -3.95 7.68
N ARG A 148 9.28 -2.80 8.35
CA ARG A 148 9.12 -2.71 9.81
C ARG A 148 7.83 -3.38 10.29
N MET A 149 6.71 -3.08 9.64
CA MET A 149 5.40 -3.55 10.06
C MET A 149 5.05 -4.95 9.55
N ARG A 150 5.90 -5.61 8.76
CA ARG A 150 5.57 -6.90 8.16
C ARG A 150 5.25 -7.97 9.20
N GLN A 151 6.11 -8.15 10.21
CA GLN A 151 5.91 -9.17 11.24
C GLN A 151 4.74 -8.82 12.17
N PRO A 152 4.65 -7.58 12.71
CA PRO A 152 3.48 -7.19 13.51
C PRO A 152 2.14 -7.33 12.77
N ALA A 153 2.09 -6.95 11.49
CA ALA A 153 0.87 -7.07 10.70
C ALA A 153 0.49 -8.53 10.44
N LEU A 154 1.47 -9.42 10.25
CA LEU A 154 1.22 -10.85 10.09
C LEU A 154 0.68 -11.49 11.37
N ALA A 155 1.31 -11.18 12.52
CA ALA A 155 0.82 -11.64 13.81
C ALA A 155 -0.60 -11.17 14.08
N GLU A 156 -0.93 -9.92 13.72
CA GLU A 156 -2.29 -9.41 13.84
C GLU A 156 -3.28 -10.14 12.94
N ILE A 157 -2.93 -10.34 11.67
CA ILE A 157 -3.78 -11.10 10.74
C ILE A 157 -4.04 -12.49 11.30
N GLN A 158 -3.01 -13.18 11.79
CA GLN A 158 -3.14 -14.51 12.39
C GLN A 158 -4.08 -14.49 13.60
N ARG A 159 -3.90 -13.53 14.52
CA ARG A 159 -4.78 -13.37 15.69
C ARG A 159 -6.25 -13.18 15.29
N GLN A 160 -6.53 -12.34 14.30
CA GLN A 160 -7.90 -12.11 13.82
C GLN A 160 -8.49 -13.34 13.13
N LEU A 161 -7.67 -14.11 12.40
CA LEU A 161 -8.11 -15.36 11.78
C LEU A 161 -8.40 -16.44 12.82
N VAL A 162 -7.58 -16.57 13.87
CA VAL A 162 -7.83 -17.49 14.98
C VAL A 162 -9.15 -17.15 15.66
N LYS A 163 -9.35 -15.87 16.01
CA LYS A 163 -10.60 -15.41 16.61
C LYS A 163 -11.82 -15.73 15.75
N LEU A 164 -11.70 -15.55 14.43
CA LEU A 164 -12.78 -15.86 13.49
C LEU A 164 -13.14 -17.36 13.48
N VAL A 165 -12.15 -18.24 13.67
CA VAL A 165 -12.37 -19.68 13.81
C VAL A 165 -13.02 -20.01 15.15
N GLU A 166 -12.54 -19.41 16.25
CA GLU A 166 -13.11 -19.58 17.59
C GLU A 166 -14.58 -19.13 17.64
N ASP A 167 -14.89 -17.95 17.08
CA ASP A 167 -16.24 -17.40 17.01
C ASP A 167 -17.20 -18.30 16.18
N ALA A 168 -16.67 -19.04 15.20
CA ALA A 168 -17.46 -19.98 14.41
C ALA A 168 -17.65 -21.34 15.13
N TRP A 169 -16.67 -21.76 15.93
CA TRP A 169 -16.74 -23.00 16.71
C TRP A 169 -17.72 -22.89 17.89
N GLN A 170 -17.91 -21.69 18.43
CA GLN A 170 -18.85 -21.45 19.55
C GLN A 170 -20.32 -21.30 19.11
N ARG A 171 -20.62 -21.37 17.82
CA ARG A 171 -21.97 -21.29 17.26
C ARG A 171 -22.52 -22.67 16.96
#